data_AF-A0A6N6WP47-F1
#
_entry.id   AF-A0A6N6WP47-F1
#
_cell.length_a   1.000
_cell.length_b   1.000
_cell.length_c   1.000
_cell.angle_alpha   90.00
_cell.angle_beta   90.00
_cell.angle_gamma   90.00
#
_symmetry.space_group_name_H-M   'P 1'
#
loop_
_entity.id
_entity.type
_entity.pdbx_description
1 polymer ?
#
loop_
_entity_poly.entity_id
_entity_poly.type
_entity_poly.pdbx_seq_one_letter_code
_entity_poly.pdbx_strand_id
1 'polypeptide(L)'
;VEQLRELGIKVDEIPALAEKDDDSVINSLEQIIPGTAAEFDFNHQQLNLSIPQIALYRDARGYVSPSRWDDGIPTLFTNYSFTGSDNRYRQGNRSQRQYLNMQNGANFGPWRLRNYSTWTRNDQTSSWNTISSYLQRDIKALKSQLLLGESATSGSIFSSYTFTGVQLASDDNMLPNSQRGFAPTVRGIANSSAIVTIRQNGYVIYQSNVSAGAFEINDLYPSSNSGDLEVTIEESDGTQRRFIQPYSSLPMMQ
;
A
#
# COMPACT_ATOMS: atom_id res chain seq x y z
N VAL A 1 -22.81 -10.51 -19.31
CA VAL A 1 -22.03 -9.56 -18.47
C VAL A 1 -20.99 -10.26 -17.60
N GLU A 2 -21.31 -11.43 -17.02
CA GLU A 2 -20.36 -12.22 -16.20
C GLU A 2 -18.99 -12.44 -16.87
N GLN A 3 -18.98 -12.87 -18.14
CA GLN A 3 -17.73 -13.06 -18.91
C GLN A 3 -16.85 -11.80 -18.99
N LEU A 4 -17.45 -10.60 -18.99
CA LEU A 4 -16.68 -9.35 -18.99
C LEU A 4 -15.96 -9.14 -17.64
N ARG A 5 -16.59 -9.52 -16.52
CA ARG A 5 -15.96 -9.50 -15.20
C ARG A 5 -14.79 -10.47 -15.15
N GLU A 6 -14.95 -11.67 -15.70
CA GLU A 6 -13.88 -12.68 -15.78
C GLU A 6 -12.69 -12.21 -16.62
N LEU A 7 -12.95 -11.45 -17.70
CA LEU A 7 -11.93 -10.80 -18.51
C LEU A 7 -11.27 -9.59 -17.82
N GLY A 8 -11.66 -9.27 -16.59
CA GLY A 8 -11.08 -8.19 -15.79
C GLY A 8 -11.63 -6.80 -16.11
N ILE A 9 -12.78 -6.69 -16.78
CA ILE A 9 -13.43 -5.40 -17.07
C ILE A 9 -14.17 -4.90 -15.83
N LYS A 10 -14.09 -3.59 -15.57
CA LYS A 10 -14.72 -2.88 -14.45
C LYS A 10 -16.23 -2.71 -14.65
N VAL A 11 -16.95 -3.81 -14.77
CA VAL A 11 -18.40 -3.85 -15.03
C VAL A 11 -19.18 -3.00 -14.02
N ASP A 12 -18.82 -3.06 -12.73
CA ASP A 12 -19.51 -2.32 -11.66
C ASP A 12 -19.26 -0.80 -11.69
N GLU A 13 -18.16 -0.36 -12.30
CA GLU A 13 -17.81 1.06 -12.41
C GLU A 13 -18.35 1.70 -13.70
N ILE A 14 -18.90 0.90 -14.62
CA ILE A 14 -19.44 1.35 -15.90
C ILE A 14 -20.97 1.35 -15.80
N PRO A 15 -21.65 2.52 -15.70
CA PRO A 15 -23.09 2.59 -15.44
C PRO A 15 -23.94 1.77 -16.43
N ALA A 16 -23.58 1.79 -17.71
CA ALA A 16 -24.28 1.05 -18.76
C ALA A 16 -24.16 -0.49 -18.65
N LEU A 17 -23.21 -1.00 -17.87
CA LEU A 17 -23.02 -2.42 -17.58
C LEU A 17 -23.49 -2.80 -16.17
N ALA A 18 -23.37 -1.90 -15.20
CA ALA A 18 -23.73 -2.14 -13.80
C ALA A 18 -25.24 -2.41 -13.61
N GLU A 19 -26.10 -1.83 -14.46
CA GLU A 19 -27.55 -2.03 -14.41
C GLU A 19 -28.03 -3.30 -15.15
N LYS A 20 -27.13 -4.05 -15.79
CA LYS A 20 -27.48 -5.23 -16.57
C LYS A 20 -27.27 -6.51 -15.75
N ASP A 21 -28.23 -7.43 -15.86
CA ASP A 21 -28.10 -8.77 -15.29
C ASP A 21 -26.90 -9.52 -15.90
N ASP A 22 -26.34 -10.47 -15.14
CA ASP A 22 -25.15 -11.22 -15.54
C ASP A 22 -25.33 -11.99 -16.87
N ASP A 23 -26.54 -12.45 -17.16
CA ASP A 23 -26.92 -13.15 -18.40
C ASP A 23 -27.19 -12.21 -19.59
N SER A 24 -27.12 -10.89 -19.37
CA SER A 24 -27.39 -9.93 -20.44
C SER A 24 -26.35 -10.03 -21.55
N VAL A 25 -26.85 -10.19 -22.78
CA VAL A 25 -26.06 -10.18 -24.01
C VAL A 25 -25.64 -8.75 -24.34
N ILE A 26 -24.34 -8.56 -24.56
CA ILE A 26 -23.76 -7.28 -24.98
C ILE A 26 -23.45 -7.36 -26.48
N ASN A 27 -24.23 -6.64 -27.29
CA ASN A 27 -24.12 -6.70 -28.74
C ASN A 27 -22.96 -5.87 -29.31
N SER A 28 -22.55 -4.80 -28.63
CA SER A 28 -21.39 -3.98 -29.00
C SER A 28 -20.74 -3.44 -27.76
N LEU A 29 -19.52 -3.90 -27.47
CA LEU A 29 -18.72 -3.41 -26.37
C LEU A 29 -18.14 -2.03 -26.70
N GLU A 30 -17.92 -1.75 -27.99
CA GLU A 30 -17.36 -0.51 -28.52
C GLU A 30 -18.26 0.70 -28.27
N GLN A 31 -19.58 0.51 -28.30
CA GLN A 31 -20.56 1.56 -27.99
C GLN A 31 -20.60 1.89 -26.49
N ILE A 32 -20.28 0.91 -25.65
CA ILE A 32 -20.35 1.05 -24.19
C ILE A 32 -19.02 1.59 -23.64
N ILE A 33 -17.90 1.12 -24.17
CA ILE A 33 -16.55 1.49 -23.74
C ILE A 33 -15.81 2.10 -24.94
N PRO A 34 -15.80 3.45 -25.06
CA PRO A 34 -15.16 4.14 -26.17
C PRO A 34 -13.66 3.81 -26.29
N GLY A 35 -13.20 3.50 -27.51
CA GLY A 35 -11.82 3.08 -27.77
C GLY A 35 -11.60 1.57 -27.70
N THR A 36 -12.67 0.80 -27.43
CA THR A 36 -12.62 -0.66 -27.58
C THR A 36 -12.65 -1.04 -29.06
N ALA A 37 -11.88 -2.07 -29.43
CA ALA A 37 -11.91 -2.68 -30.75
C ALA A 37 -11.92 -4.22 -30.60
N ALA A 38 -12.72 -4.89 -31.42
CA ALA A 38 -12.80 -6.33 -31.50
C ALA A 38 -12.57 -6.79 -32.95
N GLU A 39 -11.58 -7.67 -33.16
CA GLU A 39 -11.27 -8.25 -34.46
C GLU A 39 -11.23 -9.76 -34.35
N PHE A 40 -12.05 -10.44 -35.14
CA PHE A 40 -12.05 -11.91 -35.19
C PHE A 40 -11.25 -12.41 -36.39
N ASP A 41 -10.15 -13.10 -36.10
CA ASP A 41 -9.35 -13.81 -37.10
C ASP A 41 -9.94 -15.20 -37.33
N PHE A 42 -10.70 -15.36 -38.42
CA PHE A 42 -11.30 -16.63 -38.81
C PHE A 42 -10.27 -17.73 -39.12
N ASN A 43 -9.10 -17.37 -39.64
CA ASN A 43 -8.09 -18.36 -40.04
C ASN A 43 -7.45 -19.01 -38.81
N HIS A 44 -7.28 -18.22 -37.74
CA HIS A 44 -6.68 -18.67 -36.49
C HIS A 44 -7.72 -18.98 -35.38
N GLN A 45 -9.01 -18.77 -35.66
CA GLN A 45 -10.11 -18.91 -34.69
C GLN A 45 -9.86 -18.09 -33.42
N GLN A 46 -9.31 -16.88 -33.58
CA GLN A 46 -8.88 -16.03 -32.47
C GLN A 46 -9.66 -14.71 -32.47
N LEU A 47 -10.19 -14.33 -31.30
CA LEU A 47 -10.79 -13.02 -31.09
C LEU A 47 -9.77 -12.10 -30.40
N ASN A 48 -9.33 -11.07 -31.11
CA ASN A 48 -8.45 -10.03 -30.58
C ASN A 48 -9.30 -8.88 -30.04
N LEU A 49 -9.19 -8.64 -28.73
CA LEU A 49 -9.87 -7.54 -28.05
C LEU A 49 -8.84 -6.51 -27.59
N SER A 50 -9.00 -5.26 -28.02
CA SER A 50 -8.28 -4.11 -27.50
C SER A 50 -9.24 -3.28 -26.66
N ILE A 51 -9.04 -3.26 -25.35
CA ILE A 51 -9.89 -2.52 -24.41
C ILE A 51 -9.03 -1.45 -23.74
N PRO A 52 -9.50 -0.18 -23.64
CA PRO A 52 -8.78 0.87 -22.94
C PRO A 52 -8.44 0.49 -21.50
N GLN A 53 -7.21 0.73 -21.08
CA GLN A 53 -6.72 0.33 -19.74
C GLN A 53 -7.59 0.88 -18.60
N ILE A 54 -8.21 2.06 -18.77
CA ILE A 54 -9.06 2.66 -17.73
C ILE A 54 -10.31 1.81 -17.38
N ALA A 55 -10.77 0.98 -18.32
CA ALA A 55 -11.93 0.11 -18.16
C ALA A 55 -11.59 -1.27 -17.57
N LEU A 56 -10.31 -1.54 -17.29
CA LEU A 56 -9.83 -2.81 -16.75
C LEU A 56 -9.44 -2.67 -15.28
N TYR A 57 -9.70 -3.70 -14.48
CA TYR A 57 -9.08 -3.87 -13.17
C TYR A 57 -7.60 -4.13 -13.38
N ARG A 58 -6.79 -3.33 -12.72
CA ARG A 58 -5.34 -3.46 -12.78
C ARG A 58 -4.82 -3.62 -11.37
N ASP A 59 -4.14 -4.73 -11.16
CA ASP A 59 -3.30 -4.90 -10.00
C ASP A 59 -2.13 -3.92 -10.09
N ALA A 60 -1.95 -3.12 -9.04
CA ALA A 60 -0.79 -2.26 -8.92
C ALA A 60 0.51 -3.08 -8.99
N ARG A 61 1.60 -2.48 -9.48
CA ARG A 61 2.91 -3.15 -9.51
C ARG A 61 3.30 -3.64 -8.11
N GLY A 62 3.64 -4.92 -8.02
CA GLY A 62 3.99 -5.55 -6.74
C GLY A 62 2.78 -5.90 -5.86
N TYR A 63 1.56 -5.88 -6.41
CA TYR A 63 0.38 -6.36 -5.70
C TYR A 63 0.51 -7.84 -5.32
N VAL A 64 0.11 -8.15 -4.09
CA VAL A 64 0.03 -9.51 -3.57
C VAL A 64 -1.36 -9.70 -3.00
N SER A 65 -2.14 -10.61 -3.60
CA SER A 65 -3.47 -10.99 -3.09
C SER A 65 -3.43 -11.29 -1.58
N PRO A 66 -4.34 -10.72 -0.77
CA PRO A 66 -4.42 -10.98 0.66
C PRO A 66 -4.62 -12.46 1.04
N SER A 67 -5.17 -13.25 0.12
CA SER A 67 -5.30 -14.71 0.26
C SER A 67 -3.95 -15.42 0.40
N ARG A 68 -2.87 -14.81 -0.11
CA ARG A 68 -1.50 -15.33 -0.03
C ARG A 68 -0.73 -14.83 1.19
N TRP A 69 -1.34 -14.00 2.04
CA TRP A 69 -0.66 -13.47 3.23
C TRP A 69 -0.69 -14.51 4.35
N ASP A 70 0.50 -14.95 4.75
CA ASP A 70 0.68 -15.92 5.83
C ASP A 70 0.57 -15.24 7.21
N ASP A 71 -0.22 -15.82 8.09
CA ASP A 71 -0.35 -15.38 9.48
C ASP A 71 0.81 -15.88 10.35
N GLY A 72 1.74 -16.66 9.79
CA GLY A 72 2.91 -17.19 10.45
C GLY A 72 2.60 -18.34 11.41
N ILE A 73 3.65 -18.83 12.08
CA ILE A 73 3.55 -19.94 13.02
C ILE A 73 3.30 -19.46 14.45
N PRO A 74 2.62 -20.27 15.29
CA PRO A 74 2.54 -20.04 16.73
C PRO A 74 3.92 -19.97 17.37
N THR A 75 4.23 -18.86 18.03
CA THR A 75 5.56 -18.62 18.63
C THR A 75 5.42 -17.81 19.91
N LEU A 76 6.18 -18.17 20.94
CA LEU A 76 6.41 -17.36 22.13
C LEU A 76 7.87 -16.93 22.14
N PHE A 77 8.13 -15.65 22.36
CA PHE A 77 9.49 -15.11 22.38
C PHE A 77 9.63 -13.98 23.39
N THR A 78 10.86 -13.74 23.81
CA THR A 78 11.23 -12.56 24.61
C THR A 78 12.53 -12.00 24.07
N ASN A 79 12.55 -10.69 23.85
CA ASN A 79 13.77 -9.95 23.58
C ASN A 79 14.14 -9.17 24.84
N TYR A 80 15.39 -9.30 25.29
CA TYR A 80 15.84 -8.66 26.51
C TYR A 80 17.15 -7.89 26.29
N SER A 81 17.27 -6.76 26.97
CA SER A 81 18.52 -5.99 27.03
C SER A 81 18.80 -5.60 28.48
N PHE A 82 19.95 -6.01 28.99
CA PHE A 82 20.36 -5.73 30.35
C PHE A 82 21.61 -4.85 30.34
N THR A 83 21.55 -3.72 31.04
CA THR A 83 22.67 -2.80 31.21
C THR A 83 22.87 -2.50 32.68
N GLY A 84 24.14 -2.31 33.08
CA GLY A 84 24.48 -1.97 34.44
C GLY A 84 25.71 -1.08 34.51
N SER A 85 25.75 -0.21 35.50
CA SER A 85 26.90 0.65 35.79
C SER A 85 27.25 0.61 37.28
N ASP A 86 28.55 0.60 37.57
CA ASP A 86 29.10 0.66 38.92
C ASP A 86 30.10 1.81 38.99
N ASN A 87 29.68 2.93 39.58
CA ASN A 87 30.48 4.13 39.69
C ASN A 87 31.07 4.23 41.09
N ARG A 88 32.39 4.40 41.18
CA ARG A 88 33.11 4.60 42.45
C ARG A 88 33.68 6.01 42.48
N TYR A 89 33.32 6.77 43.50
CA TYR A 89 33.76 8.15 43.69
C TYR A 89 34.93 8.21 44.67
N ARG A 90 35.81 9.21 44.51
CA ARG A 90 37.05 9.36 45.31
C ARG A 90 36.82 9.46 46.83
N GLN A 91 35.62 9.87 47.26
CA GLN A 91 35.23 9.97 48.68
C GLN A 91 34.58 8.69 49.23
N GLY A 92 34.66 7.55 48.53
CA GLY A 92 34.13 6.26 49.00
C GLY A 92 32.67 5.99 48.65
N ASN A 93 31.95 6.97 48.11
CA ASN A 93 30.60 6.75 47.60
C ASN A 93 30.64 5.80 46.39
N ARG A 94 29.75 4.82 46.40
CA ARG A 94 29.51 3.89 45.29
C ARG A 94 28.09 4.11 44.81
N SER A 95 27.88 4.16 43.50
CA SER A 95 26.53 4.14 42.93
C SER A 95 26.40 3.07 41.87
N GLN A 96 25.42 2.20 42.07
CA GLN A 96 25.09 1.11 41.19
C GLN A 96 23.73 1.36 40.54
N ARG A 97 23.67 1.21 39.22
CA ARG A 97 22.43 1.25 38.47
C ARG A 97 22.34 0.05 37.57
N GLN A 98 21.15 -0.54 37.49
CA GLN A 98 20.84 -1.66 36.63
C GLN A 98 19.52 -1.36 35.92
N TYR A 99 19.47 -1.74 34.66
CA TYR A 99 18.33 -1.54 33.80
C TYR A 99 18.13 -2.81 32.97
N LEU A 100 16.91 -3.34 33.01
CA LEU A 100 16.48 -4.46 32.19
C LEU A 100 15.29 -4.01 31.34
N ASN A 101 15.43 -4.20 30.06
CA ASN A 101 14.40 -4.03 29.06
C ASN A 101 13.89 -5.41 28.65
N MET A 102 12.58 -5.64 28.65
CA MET A 102 11.99 -6.89 28.18
C MET A 102 10.83 -6.61 27.24
N GLN A 103 10.92 -7.12 26.02
CA GLN A 103 9.89 -7.08 25.00
C GLN A 103 9.42 -8.51 24.75
N ASN A 104 8.31 -8.86 25.38
CA ASN A 104 7.72 -10.18 25.30
C ASN A 104 6.68 -10.20 24.17
N GLY A 105 6.59 -11.32 23.46
CA GLY A 105 5.64 -11.48 22.39
C GLY A 105 5.13 -12.90 22.27
N ALA A 106 3.84 -13.04 21.98
CA ALA A 106 3.24 -14.30 21.57
C ALA A 106 2.48 -14.09 20.25
N ASN A 107 2.62 -15.05 19.34
CA ASN A 107 1.91 -15.09 18.07
C ASN A 107 1.07 -16.36 18.03
N PHE A 108 -0.19 -16.25 17.62
CA PHE A 108 -1.07 -17.40 17.42
C PHE A 108 -2.12 -17.09 16.34
N GLY A 109 -2.04 -17.77 15.19
CA GLY A 109 -2.85 -17.41 14.03
C GLY A 109 -2.63 -15.94 13.66
N PRO A 110 -3.69 -15.14 13.40
CA PRO A 110 -3.55 -13.71 13.06
C PRO A 110 -3.35 -12.80 14.30
N TRP A 111 -3.35 -13.35 15.50
CA TRP A 111 -3.23 -12.59 16.74
C TRP A 111 -1.77 -12.42 17.15
N ARG A 112 -1.45 -11.24 17.65
CA ARG A 112 -0.12 -10.87 18.15
C ARG A 112 -0.29 -10.19 19.50
N LEU A 113 0.13 -10.86 20.56
CA LEU A 113 0.25 -10.26 21.89
C LEU A 113 1.63 -9.66 22.03
N ARG A 114 1.71 -8.42 22.51
CA ARG A 114 2.96 -7.72 22.78
C ARG A 114 2.92 -7.12 24.18
N ASN A 115 4.01 -7.27 24.91
CA ASN A 115 4.20 -6.66 26.21
C ASN A 115 5.60 -6.05 26.28
N TYR A 116 5.65 -4.78 26.67
CA TYR A 116 6.89 -4.07 26.88
C TYR A 116 7.01 -3.68 28.35
N SER A 117 7.99 -4.26 29.04
CA SER A 117 8.23 -4.05 30.46
C SER A 117 9.69 -3.65 30.70
N THR A 118 9.89 -2.81 31.70
CA THR A 118 11.21 -2.39 32.13
C THR A 118 11.37 -2.59 33.62
N TRP A 119 12.58 -2.96 34.02
CA TRP A 119 12.97 -3.04 35.41
C TRP A 119 14.17 -2.15 35.64
N THR A 120 14.08 -1.30 36.65
CA THR A 120 15.13 -0.37 37.01
C THR A 120 15.50 -0.58 38.46
N ARG A 121 16.80 -0.62 38.75
CA ARG A 121 17.31 -0.72 40.11
C ARG A 121 18.44 0.26 40.30
N ASN A 122 18.29 1.08 41.34
CA ASN A 122 19.33 1.95 41.86
C ASN A 122 19.72 1.44 43.27
N ASP A 123 20.68 2.11 43.91
CA ASP A 123 21.21 1.73 45.22
C ASP A 123 20.15 1.55 46.32
N GLN A 124 19.01 2.23 46.19
CA GLN A 124 17.97 2.30 47.23
C GLN A 124 16.63 1.69 46.80
N THR A 125 16.33 1.65 45.50
CA THR A 125 15.01 1.33 44.98
C THR A 125 15.09 0.41 43.77
N SER A 126 14.09 -0.46 43.65
CA SER A 126 13.88 -1.33 42.51
C SER A 126 12.43 -1.16 42.08
N SER A 127 12.19 -0.90 40.80
CA SER A 127 10.84 -0.76 40.24
C SER A 127 10.68 -1.58 38.97
N TRP A 128 9.52 -2.19 38.81
CA TRP A 128 9.09 -2.86 37.61
C TRP A 128 7.93 -2.08 37.00
N ASN A 129 8.09 -1.62 35.77
CA ASN A 129 7.10 -0.80 35.08
C ASN A 129 6.77 -1.44 33.74
N THR A 130 5.49 -1.75 33.54
CA THR A 130 4.96 -2.13 32.23
C THR A 130 4.67 -0.86 31.46
N ILE A 131 5.33 -0.68 30.31
CA ILE A 131 5.17 0.50 29.46
C ILE A 131 3.95 0.34 28.55
N SER A 132 3.75 -0.86 28.01
CA SER A 132 2.56 -1.16 27.22
C SER A 132 2.28 -2.66 27.20
N SER A 133 1.00 -3.00 27.17
CA SER A 133 0.54 -4.35 26.89
C SER A 133 -0.68 -4.29 25.99
N TYR A 134 -0.60 -4.93 24.82
CA TYR A 134 -1.68 -4.91 23.85
C TYR A 134 -1.72 -6.17 23.01
N LEU A 135 -2.90 -6.44 22.48
CA LEU A 135 -3.21 -7.50 21.54
C LEU A 135 -3.59 -6.85 20.21
N GLN A 136 -2.87 -7.19 19.13
CA GLN A 136 -3.17 -6.68 17.79
C GLN A 136 -3.54 -7.81 16.84
N ARG A 137 -4.32 -7.46 15.81
CA ARG A 137 -4.70 -8.34 14.69
C ARG A 137 -4.94 -7.53 13.43
N ASP A 138 -4.44 -8.02 12.31
CA ASP A 138 -4.68 -7.43 11.00
C ASP A 138 -6.01 -7.91 10.42
N ILE A 139 -6.80 -6.97 9.89
CA ILE A 139 -8.07 -7.20 9.20
C ILE A 139 -7.86 -6.94 7.70
N LYS A 140 -7.46 -8.01 6.99
CA LYS A 140 -7.10 -7.99 5.56
C LYS A 140 -8.19 -7.36 4.67
N ALA A 141 -9.46 -7.64 4.94
CA ALA A 141 -10.60 -7.11 4.17
C ALA A 141 -10.75 -5.59 4.25
N LEU A 142 -10.37 -4.98 5.39
CA LEU A 142 -10.46 -3.54 5.62
C LEU A 142 -9.11 -2.83 5.40
N LYS A 143 -8.05 -3.58 5.06
CA LYS A 143 -6.67 -3.06 5.04
C LYS A 143 -6.31 -2.27 6.31
N SER A 144 -6.74 -2.81 7.46
CA SER A 144 -6.70 -2.12 8.75
C SER A 144 -6.17 -3.04 9.84
N GLN A 145 -5.61 -2.46 10.90
CA GLN A 145 -5.16 -3.15 12.10
C GLN A 145 -6.09 -2.84 13.28
N LEU A 146 -6.53 -3.90 13.95
CA LEU A 146 -7.25 -3.84 15.21
C LEU A 146 -6.25 -3.97 16.36
N LEU A 147 -6.31 -3.05 17.32
CA LEU A 147 -5.51 -3.04 18.54
C LEU A 147 -6.42 -2.97 19.77
N LEU A 148 -6.13 -3.81 20.76
CA LEU A 148 -6.83 -3.91 22.04
C LEU A 148 -5.79 -3.80 23.17
N GLY A 149 -5.92 -2.81 24.04
CA GLY A 149 -5.00 -2.60 25.17
C GLY A 149 -4.38 -1.21 25.17
N GLU A 150 -3.14 -1.13 25.62
CA GLU A 150 -2.40 0.13 25.80
C GLU A 150 -1.63 0.52 24.53
N SER A 151 -1.92 1.69 23.98
CA SER A 151 -1.23 2.23 22.80
C SER A 151 -1.28 3.77 22.79
N ALA A 152 -0.79 4.38 21.71
CA ALA A 152 -0.87 5.81 21.46
C ALA A 152 -1.55 6.08 20.11
N THR A 153 -2.24 7.21 20.01
CA THR A 153 -2.88 7.65 18.77
C THR A 153 -1.87 8.21 17.77
N SER A 154 -2.22 8.25 16.48
CA SER A 154 -1.38 8.89 15.46
C SER A 154 -1.27 10.39 15.72
N GLY A 155 -0.07 10.94 15.63
CA GLY A 155 0.19 12.38 15.76
C GLY A 155 -0.09 13.23 14.51
N SER A 156 -0.75 12.68 13.48
CA SER A 156 -0.79 13.28 12.14
C SER A 156 -1.69 14.53 12.04
N ILE A 157 -2.80 14.56 12.77
CA ILE A 157 -3.76 15.69 12.78
C ILE A 157 -3.78 16.36 14.17
N PHE A 158 -3.86 15.55 15.22
CA PHE A 158 -3.87 16.00 16.60
C PHE A 158 -2.60 15.54 17.32
N SER A 159 -2.29 16.16 18.46
CA SER A 159 -1.23 15.66 19.33
C SER A 159 -1.53 14.23 19.78
N SER A 160 -0.55 13.34 19.59
CA SER A 160 -0.62 11.95 20.04
C SER A 160 -0.85 11.91 21.56
N TYR A 161 -1.73 11.01 22.00
CA TYR A 161 -1.94 10.71 23.42
C TYR A 161 -2.00 9.20 23.63
N THR A 162 -1.57 8.76 24.81
CA THR A 162 -1.63 7.36 25.22
C THR A 162 -3.04 7.02 25.71
N PHE A 163 -3.53 5.83 25.38
CA PHE A 163 -4.83 5.35 25.80
C PHE A 163 -4.80 3.86 26.12
N THR A 164 -5.79 3.41 26.88
CA THR A 164 -6.09 1.99 27.10
C THR A 164 -7.48 1.73 26.55
N GLY A 165 -7.60 0.93 25.49
CA GLY A 165 -8.89 0.72 24.85
C GLY A 165 -8.80 -0.06 23.55
N VAL A 166 -9.66 0.31 22.59
CA VAL A 166 -9.77 -0.33 21.28
C VAL A 166 -9.48 0.69 20.19
N GLN A 167 -8.67 0.30 19.21
CA GLN A 167 -8.39 1.11 18.03
C GLN A 167 -8.51 0.25 16.78
N LEU A 168 -9.17 0.78 15.76
CA LEU A 168 -9.16 0.24 14.40
C LEU A 168 -8.63 1.34 13.49
N ALA A 169 -7.49 1.11 12.85
CA ALA A 169 -6.84 2.08 11.98
C ALA A 169 -6.38 1.42 10.68
N SER A 170 -6.46 2.13 9.56
CA SER A 170 -5.88 1.69 8.29
C SER A 170 -4.36 1.52 8.43
N ASP A 171 -3.79 0.54 7.76
CA ASP A 171 -2.34 0.29 7.75
C ASP A 171 -1.82 0.35 6.30
N ASP A 172 -1.04 1.38 5.98
CA ASP A 172 -0.49 1.57 4.65
C ASP A 172 0.51 0.48 4.26
N ASN A 173 1.06 -0.28 5.21
CA ASN A 173 1.90 -1.44 4.91
C ASN A 173 1.12 -2.57 4.24
N MET A 174 -0.20 -2.55 4.30
CA MET A 174 -1.09 -3.47 3.56
C MET A 174 -1.28 -3.06 2.09
N LEU A 175 -0.81 -1.87 1.69
CA LEU A 175 -0.81 -1.42 0.30
C LEU A 175 0.48 -1.86 -0.43
N PRO A 176 0.40 -2.13 -1.75
CA PRO A 176 1.58 -2.34 -2.57
C PRO A 176 2.52 -1.13 -2.50
N ASN A 177 3.82 -1.37 -2.60
CA ASN A 177 4.85 -0.32 -2.48
C ASN A 177 4.63 0.86 -3.45
N SER A 178 4.09 0.59 -4.62
CA SER A 178 3.77 1.60 -5.64
C SER A 178 2.57 2.49 -5.28
N GLN A 179 1.84 2.18 -4.20
CA GLN A 179 0.69 2.92 -3.70
C GLN A 179 0.91 3.45 -2.27
N ARG A 180 2.10 3.25 -1.69
CA ARG A 180 2.41 3.71 -0.33
C ARG A 180 2.90 5.15 -0.35
N GLY A 181 2.05 6.10 0.03
CA GLY A 181 2.34 7.53 -0.01
C GLY A 181 1.84 8.20 -1.30
N PHE A 182 2.04 9.51 -1.41
CA PHE A 182 1.48 10.30 -2.50
C PHE A 182 2.34 10.25 -3.77
N ALA A 183 1.75 9.76 -4.87
CA ALA A 183 2.20 10.03 -6.22
C ALA A 183 1.02 10.51 -7.06
N PRO A 184 1.19 11.51 -7.94
CA PRO A 184 0.11 12.07 -8.72
C PRO A 184 -0.32 11.03 -9.75
N THR A 185 -1.63 10.91 -9.92
CA THR A 185 -2.21 10.03 -10.93
C THR A 185 -2.07 10.67 -12.31
N VAL A 186 -1.38 10.00 -13.23
CA VAL A 186 -1.19 10.46 -14.61
C VAL A 186 -2.33 9.92 -15.47
N ARG A 187 -3.11 10.81 -16.08
CA ARG A 187 -4.20 10.47 -17.00
C ARG A 187 -3.88 10.95 -18.41
N GLY A 188 -4.32 10.19 -19.40
CA GLY A 188 -4.14 10.54 -20.81
C GLY A 188 -5.02 9.72 -21.74
N ILE A 189 -4.97 10.03 -23.04
CA ILE A 189 -5.65 9.30 -24.09
C ILE A 189 -4.60 8.93 -25.14
N ALA A 190 -4.42 7.64 -25.38
CA ALA A 190 -3.62 7.11 -26.48
C ALA A 190 -4.51 6.95 -27.72
N ASN A 191 -4.03 7.37 -28.89
CA ASN A 191 -4.81 7.24 -30.13
C ASN A 191 -4.67 5.84 -30.74
N SER A 192 -3.57 5.15 -30.43
CA SER A 192 -3.20 3.82 -30.88
C SER A 192 -2.59 3.02 -29.72
N SER A 193 -2.08 1.81 -29.99
CA SER A 193 -1.24 1.11 -29.02
C SER A 193 0.03 1.93 -28.80
N ALA A 194 0.22 2.42 -27.58
CA ALA A 194 1.24 3.41 -27.27
C ALA A 194 2.16 2.99 -26.12
N ILE A 195 3.39 3.50 -26.13
CA ILE A 195 4.34 3.38 -25.03
C ILE A 195 4.28 4.67 -24.20
N VAL A 196 3.87 4.55 -22.94
CA VAL A 196 3.89 5.67 -22.00
C VAL A 196 5.17 5.59 -21.17
N THR A 197 6.00 6.62 -21.30
CA THR A 197 7.25 6.80 -20.54
C THR A 197 7.14 8.01 -19.64
N ILE A 198 7.36 7.84 -18.34
CA ILE A 198 7.37 8.92 -17.36
C ILE A 198 8.78 9.12 -16.86
N ARG A 199 9.27 10.35 -16.96
CA ARG A 199 10.58 10.77 -16.48
C ARG A 199 10.45 11.75 -15.32
N GLN A 200 11.38 11.67 -14.39
CA GLN A 200 11.55 12.67 -13.34
C GLN A 200 13.03 13.01 -13.24
N ASN A 201 13.36 14.30 -13.25
CA ASN A 201 14.76 14.78 -13.25
C ASN A 201 15.63 14.14 -14.37
N GLY A 202 15.03 13.88 -15.54
CA GLY A 202 15.70 13.26 -16.69
C GLY A 202 15.82 11.73 -16.66
N TYR A 203 15.51 11.07 -15.53
CA TYR A 203 15.55 9.62 -15.41
C TYR A 203 14.19 8.99 -15.70
N VAL A 204 14.14 7.87 -16.43
CA VAL A 204 12.92 7.10 -16.63
C VAL A 204 12.57 6.38 -15.33
N ILE A 205 11.44 6.75 -14.73
CA ILE A 205 10.93 6.13 -13.50
C ILE A 205 9.82 5.13 -13.77
N TYR A 206 9.17 5.23 -14.93
CA TYR A 206 8.10 4.33 -15.33
C TYR A 206 8.02 4.22 -16.86
N GLN A 207 7.81 3.01 -17.34
CA GLN A 207 7.51 2.73 -18.74
C GLN A 207 6.49 1.58 -18.79
N SER A 208 5.48 1.70 -19.66
CA SER A 208 4.48 0.65 -19.90
C SER A 208 3.83 0.83 -21.27
N ASN A 209 3.39 -0.28 -21.86
CA ASN A 209 2.49 -0.24 -22.99
C ASN A 209 1.06 0.00 -22.50
N VAL A 210 0.29 0.77 -23.26
CA VAL A 210 -1.14 0.99 -23.06
C VAL A 210 -1.88 0.73 -24.37
N SER A 211 -3.07 0.17 -24.27
CA SER A 211 -4.00 0.02 -25.39
C SER A 211 -4.50 1.38 -25.88
N ALA A 212 -5.05 1.40 -27.10
CA ALA A 212 -5.72 2.59 -27.62
C ALA A 212 -6.88 3.00 -26.70
N GLY A 213 -7.06 4.31 -26.52
CA GLY A 213 -8.08 4.89 -25.66
C GLY A 213 -7.51 5.53 -24.38
N ALA A 214 -8.42 5.83 -23.45
CA ALA A 214 -8.07 6.47 -22.18
C ALA A 214 -7.30 5.53 -21.25
N PHE A 215 -6.28 6.07 -20.58
CA PHE A 215 -5.48 5.35 -19.60
C PHE A 215 -5.27 6.18 -18.33
N GLU A 216 -5.02 5.46 -17.24
CA GLU A 216 -4.65 6.02 -15.94
C GLU A 216 -3.46 5.25 -15.38
N ILE A 217 -2.48 5.97 -14.85
CA ILE A 217 -1.32 5.42 -14.15
C ILE A 217 -1.34 5.99 -12.72
N ASN A 218 -1.68 5.13 -11.76
CA ASN A 218 -1.81 5.46 -10.34
C ASN A 218 -0.89 4.60 -9.44
N ASP A 219 0.11 3.94 -10.04
CA ASP A 219 1.07 3.06 -9.37
C ASP A 219 2.52 3.52 -9.61
N LEU A 220 2.71 4.84 -9.64
CA LEU A 220 4.04 5.44 -9.62
C LEU A 220 4.63 5.29 -8.22
N TYR A 221 5.89 4.84 -8.13
CA TYR A 221 6.60 4.89 -6.86
C TYR A 221 6.68 6.35 -6.38
N PRO A 222 6.26 6.64 -5.14
CA PRO A 222 6.38 7.99 -4.61
C PRO A 222 7.86 8.31 -4.45
N SER A 223 8.31 9.38 -5.10
CA SER A 223 9.63 9.93 -4.88
C SER A 223 9.55 10.99 -3.79
N SER A 224 10.51 10.95 -2.86
CA SER A 224 10.69 11.95 -1.80
C SER A 224 11.10 13.32 -2.34
N ASN A 225 11.53 13.37 -3.60
CA ASN A 225 11.99 14.58 -4.25
C ASN A 225 10.82 15.17 -5.05
N SER A 226 10.38 16.36 -4.64
CA SER A 226 9.53 17.22 -5.47
C SER A 226 10.23 17.47 -6.80
N GLY A 227 9.49 17.37 -7.89
CA GLY A 227 10.03 17.52 -9.23
C GLY A 227 9.03 17.06 -10.26
N ASP A 228 8.80 17.89 -11.27
CA ASP A 228 7.79 17.66 -12.29
C ASP A 228 8.00 16.33 -13.01
N LEU A 229 6.90 15.69 -13.39
CA LEU A 229 6.89 14.47 -14.17
C LEU A 229 6.76 14.83 -15.66
N GLU A 230 7.76 14.49 -16.46
CA GLU A 230 7.69 14.58 -17.91
C GLU A 230 7.09 13.29 -18.46
N VAL A 231 5.88 13.38 -19.00
CA VAL A 231 5.17 12.25 -19.59
C VAL A 231 5.34 12.29 -21.10
N THR A 232 5.85 11.21 -21.68
CA THR A 232 5.94 10.99 -23.12
C THR A 232 5.04 9.83 -23.52
N ILE A 233 4.14 10.06 -24.47
CA ILE A 233 3.31 9.04 -25.09
C ILE A 233 3.83 8.86 -26.51
N GLU A 234 4.36 7.69 -26.82
CA GLU A 234 4.82 7.31 -28.16
C GLU A 234 3.80 6.38 -28.80
N GLU A 235 3.13 6.86 -29.84
CA GLU A 235 2.12 6.11 -30.60
C GLU A 235 2.77 5.09 -31.55
N SER A 236 1.98 4.14 -32.08
CA SER A 236 2.49 3.09 -32.98
C SER A 236 3.05 3.62 -34.30
N ASP A 237 2.66 4.83 -34.71
CA ASP A 237 3.16 5.51 -35.91
C ASP A 237 4.47 6.29 -35.66
N GLY A 238 4.98 6.27 -34.42
CA GLY A 238 6.17 7.02 -33.99
C GLY A 238 5.88 8.46 -33.55
N THR A 239 4.62 8.92 -33.62
CA THR A 239 4.23 10.24 -33.13
C THR A 239 4.42 10.30 -31.61
N GLN A 240 5.19 11.28 -31.13
CA GLN A 240 5.40 11.50 -29.71
C GLN A 240 4.60 12.71 -29.21
N ARG A 241 3.87 12.52 -28.12
CA ARG A 241 3.20 13.59 -27.38
C ARG A 241 3.84 13.73 -26.01
N ARG A 242 4.16 14.96 -25.62
CA ARG A 242 4.81 15.26 -24.34
C ARG A 242 4.01 16.28 -23.56
N PHE A 243 3.87 16.04 -22.27
CA PHE A 243 3.31 17.02 -21.34
C PHE A 243 3.97 16.89 -19.98
N ILE A 244 3.88 17.95 -19.19
CA ILE A 244 4.43 18.01 -17.85
C ILE A 244 3.27 17.90 -16.86
N GLN A 245 3.37 16.95 -15.95
CA GLN A 245 2.48 16.83 -14.79
C GLN A 245 3.23 17.34 -13.56
N PRO A 246 2.84 18.51 -13.01
CA PRO A 246 3.48 19.04 -11.82
C PRO A 246 3.35 18.08 -10.64
N TYR A 247 4.42 17.92 -9.87
CA TYR A 247 4.44 17.07 -8.67
C TYR A 247 5.00 17.80 -7.46
N SER A 248 4.13 17.93 -6.47
CA SER A 248 4.48 18.40 -5.13
C SER A 248 3.80 17.46 -4.12
N SER A 249 4.56 16.99 -3.14
CA SER A 249 4.03 16.18 -2.04
C SER A 249 4.19 16.93 -0.73
N LEU A 250 3.13 16.93 0.07
CA LEU A 250 3.16 17.38 1.46
C LEU A 250 3.17 16.14 2.35
N PRO A 251 3.86 16.16 3.51
CA PRO A 251 3.86 15.03 4.44
C PRO A 251 2.46 14.58 4.89
N MET A 252 1.46 15.48 4.84
CA MET A 252 0.06 15.17 5.16
C MET A 252 -0.76 14.57 4.01
N MET A 253 -0.20 14.48 2.80
CA MET A 253 -0.85 13.81 1.65
C MET A 253 -0.41 12.36 1.49
N GLN A 254 0.52 11.88 2.32
CA GLN A 254 0.98 10.48 2.34
C GLN A 254 -0.03 9.57 3.00
#